data_AF-A0A7K3LH60-F1
#
_entry.id   AF-A0A7K3LH60-F1
#
_cell.length_a   1.000
_cell.length_b   1.000
_cell.length_c   1.000
_cell.angle_alpha   90.00
_cell.angle_beta   90.00
_cell.angle_gamma   90.00
#
_symmetry.space_group_name_H-M   'P 1'
#
loop_
_entity.id
_entity.type
_entity.pdbx_description
1 polymer ?
#
loop_
_entity_poly.entity_id
_entity_poly.type
_entity_poly.pdbx_seq_one_letter_code
_entity_poly.pdbx_strand_id
1 'polypeptide(L)' 'MSARTTPPRSREYLSLREAAEYTGYSVFTLRDLVTSGRLPAFRLHDKPGSAFRVRVRDIDALMQPVIPAEITASKAVR' A
#
# COMPACT_ATOMS: atom_id res chain seq x y z
N MET A 1 -19.58 -16.04 10.77
CA MET A 1 -19.85 -15.36 9.48
C MET A 1 -19.02 -14.07 9.47
N SER A 2 -17.79 -14.12 8.96
CA SER A 2 -16.93 -12.93 8.91
C SER A 2 -17.34 -12.07 7.73
N ALA A 3 -18.02 -10.95 8.00
CA ALA A 3 -18.35 -9.97 6.99
C ALA A 3 -17.05 -9.42 6.39
N ARG A 4 -16.78 -9.74 5.12
CA ARG A 4 -15.78 -9.03 4.31
C ARG A 4 -16.27 -7.60 4.17
N THR A 5 -15.83 -6.74 5.08
CA THR A 5 -16.16 -5.32 5.05
C THR A 5 -15.29 -4.69 3.98
N THR A 6 -15.84 -4.54 2.77
CA THR A 6 -15.22 -3.72 1.73
C THR A 6 -14.99 -2.32 2.33
N PRO A 7 -13.73 -1.86 2.48
CA PRO A 7 -13.49 -0.55 3.08
C PRO A 7 -14.12 0.53 2.19
N PRO A 8 -14.77 1.56 2.77
CA PRO A 8 -15.30 2.66 2.00
C PRO A 8 -14.16 3.34 1.24
N ARG A 9 -14.39 3.59 -0.07
CA ARG A 9 -13.39 4.15 -1.02
C ARG A 9 -12.84 5.54 -0.65
N SER A 10 -13.24 6.10 0.49
CA SER A 10 -12.83 7.41 1.03
C SER A 10 -11.87 7.35 2.23
N ARG A 11 -11.46 6.15 2.68
CA ARG A 11 -10.45 6.06 3.76
C ARG A 11 -9.08 6.44 3.22
N GLU A 12 -8.63 7.66 3.54
CA GLU A 12 -7.27 8.12 3.21
C GLU A 12 -6.19 7.26 3.88
N TYR A 13 -6.50 6.69 5.06
CA TYR A 13 -5.58 5.89 5.87
C TYR A 13 -6.10 4.47 6.09
N LEU A 14 -5.23 3.49 5.88
CA LEU A 14 -5.47 2.07 6.12
C LEU A 14 -4.56 1.56 7.24
N SER A 15 -5.03 0.57 7.99
CA SER A 15 -4.15 -0.27 8.80
C SER A 15 -3.30 -1.17 7.90
N LEU A 16 -2.20 -1.75 8.42
CA LEU A 16 -1.39 -2.70 7.66
C LEU A 16 -2.18 -3.94 7.22
N ARG A 17 -3.19 -4.35 7.99
CA ARG A 17 -4.07 -5.47 7.61
C ARG A 17 -4.97 -5.09 6.43
N GLU A 18 -5.61 -3.93 6.48
CA GLU A 18 -6.43 -3.44 5.37
C GLU A 18 -5.58 -3.21 4.11
N ALA A 19 -4.36 -2.71 4.26
CA ALA A 19 -3.42 -2.53 3.15
C ALA A 19 -2.97 -3.87 2.53
N ALA A 20 -2.79 -4.90 3.36
CA ALA A 20 -2.50 -6.26 2.89
C ALA A 20 -3.66 -6.84 2.09
N GLU A 21 -4.89 -6.67 2.58
CA GLU A 21 -6.11 -7.07 1.86
C GLU A 21 -6.30 -6.27 0.55
N TYR A 22 -5.92 -4.98 0.54
CA TYR A 22 -6.01 -4.11 -0.63
C TYR A 22 -5.00 -4.48 -1.73
N THR A 23 -3.74 -4.72 -1.36
CA THR A 23 -2.65 -4.98 -2.32
C THR A 23 -2.46 -6.44 -2.66
N GLY A 24 -2.95 -7.35 -1.80
CA GLY A 24 -2.65 -8.78 -1.87
C GLY A 24 -1.27 -9.17 -1.32
N TYR A 25 -0.46 -8.21 -0.83
CA TYR A 25 0.80 -8.52 -0.14
C TYR A 25 0.59 -8.90 1.32
N SER A 26 1.57 -9.58 1.90
CA SER A 26 1.52 -9.95 3.31
C SER A 26 1.68 -8.72 4.23
N VAL A 27 1.03 -8.75 5.40
CA VAL A 27 1.23 -7.74 6.45
C VAL A 27 2.71 -7.64 6.86
N PHE A 28 3.43 -8.77 6.83
CA PHE A 28 4.86 -8.81 7.14
C PHE A 28 5.67 -8.00 6.12
N THR A 29 5.40 -8.17 4.82
CA THR A 29 6.04 -7.41 3.74
C THR A 29 5.79 -5.91 3.91
N LEU A 30 4.54 -5.51 4.17
CA LEU A 30 4.21 -4.10 4.37
C LEU A 30 4.88 -3.54 5.62
N ARG A 31 4.97 -4.33 6.70
CA ARG A 31 5.67 -3.93 7.93
C ARG A 31 7.17 -3.73 7.67
N ASP A 32 7.80 -4.61 6.89
CA ASP A 32 9.22 -4.50 6.53
C ASP A 32 9.51 -3.24 5.69
N LEU A 33 8.61 -2.90 4.77
CA LEU A 33 8.68 -1.64 4.02
C LEU A 33 8.54 -0.41 4.91
N VAL A 34 7.71 -0.48 5.94
CA VAL A 34 7.60 0.60 6.95
C VAL A 34 8.87 0.71 7.78
N THR A 35 9.41 -0.41 8.28
CA THR A 35 10.61 -0.39 9.12
C THR A 35 11.87 0.00 8.36
N SER A 36 11.93 -0.29 7.06
CA SER A 36 12.99 0.16 6.16
C SER A 36 12.81 1.60 5.66
N GLY A 37 11.71 2.28 6.02
CA GLY A 37 11.43 3.66 5.63
C GLY A 37 10.96 3.83 4.17
N ARG A 38 10.68 2.73 3.45
CA ARG A 38 10.19 2.76 2.07
C ARG A 38 8.70 3.04 1.96
N LEU A 39 7.93 2.70 3.00
CA LEU A 39 6.51 3.02 3.12
C LEU A 39 6.29 3.96 4.31
N PRO A 40 5.87 5.23 4.07
CA PRO A 40 5.49 6.12 5.15
C PRO A 40 4.33 5.56 5.97
N ALA A 41 4.54 5.43 7.28
CA ALA A 41 3.50 5.05 8.23
C ALA A 41 3.41 6.04 9.38
N PHE A 42 2.19 6.25 9.84
CA PHE A 42 1.83 7.13 10.93
C PHE A 42 1.33 6.29 12.10
N ARG A 43 1.66 6.71 13.31
CA ARG A 43 1.19 6.12 14.56
C ARG A 43 0.55 7.21 15.40
N LEU A 44 -0.53 6.88 16.09
CA LEU A 44 -1.25 7.82 16.95
C LEU A 44 -0.47 8.13 18.24
N HIS A 45 0.35 7.19 18.69
CA HIS A 45 1.14 7.29 19.91
C HIS A 45 2.54 6.70 19.69
N ASP A 46 3.52 7.21 20.43
CA ASP A 46 4.92 6.76 20.38
C ASP A 46 5.18 5.48 21.22
N LYS A 47 4.12 4.85 21.72
CA LYS A 47 4.26 3.62 22.52
C LYS A 47 4.62 2.43 21.61
N PRO A 48 5.56 1.55 22.03
CA PRO A 48 5.81 0.28 21.36
C PRO A 48 4.50 -0.51 21.22
N GLY A 49 4.22 -1.03 20.02
CA GLY A 49 2.99 -1.77 19.71
C GLY A 49 1.80 -0.91 19.27
N SER A 50 1.96 0.41 19.14
CA SER A 50 0.92 1.27 18.57
C SER A 50 0.61 0.89 17.12
N ALA A 51 -0.68 0.91 16.76
CA ALA A 51 -1.11 0.53 15.41
C ALA A 51 -0.58 1.50 14.35
N PHE A 52 -0.03 0.96 13.27
CA PHE A 52 0.38 1.72 12.10
C PHE A 52 -0.80 2.05 11.19
N ARG A 53 -0.78 3.26 10.65
CA ARG A 53 -1.67 3.75 9.60
C ARG A 53 -0.83 4.20 8.41
N VAL A 54 -1.19 3.71 7.23
CA VAL A 54 -0.52 3.99 5.96
C VAL A 54 -1.50 4.71 5.05
N ARG A 55 -1.03 5.67 4.25
CA ARG A 55 -1.91 6.34 3.29
C ARG A 55 -2.08 5.51 2.03
N VAL A 56 -3.29 5.50 1.46
CA VAL A 56 -3.58 4.77 0.22
C VAL A 56 -2.66 5.22 -0.92
N ARG A 57 -2.49 6.54 -1.11
CA ARG A 57 -1.59 7.09 -2.14
C ARG A 57 -0.14 6.61 -2.04
N ASP A 58 0.35 6.39 -0.82
CA ASP A 58 1.75 5.97 -0.60
C ASP A 58 1.89 4.47 -0.91
N ILE A 59 0.82 3.69 -0.70
CA ILE A 59 0.73 2.31 -1.15
C ILE A 59 0.69 2.24 -2.68
N ASP A 60 -0.14 3.07 -3.32
CA ASP A 60 -0.25 3.09 -4.79
C ASP A 60 1.06 3.50 -5.46
N ALA A 61 1.79 4.46 -4.87
CA ALA A 61 3.08 4.92 -5.37
C ALA A 61 4.19 3.85 -5.28
N LEU A 62 4.05 2.87 -4.37
CA LEU A 62 4.97 1.72 -4.31
C LEU A 62 4.82 0.78 -5.50
N MET A 63 3.63 0.74 -6.12
CA MET A 63 3.35 -0.13 -7.24
C MET A 63 3.88 0.51 -8.52
N GLN A 64 4.95 -0.06 -9.06
CA GLN A 64 5.54 0.38 -10.33
C GLN A 64 5.03 -0.50 -11.47
N PRO A 65 4.69 0.08 -12.64
CA PRO A 65 4.27 -0.70 -13.79
C PRO A 65 5.42 -1.57 -14.30
N VAL A 66 5.13 -2.85 -14.58
CA VAL A 66 6.12 -3.82 -15.10
C VAL A 66 6.60 -3.45 -16.51
N ILE A 67 5.76 -2.77 -17.29
CA ILE A 67 6.12 -2.23 -18.59
C ILE A 67 6.27 -0.71 -18.43
N PRO A 68 7.50 -0.17 -18.50
CA PRO A 68 7.73 1.26 -18.53
C PRO A 68 6.95 1.91 -19.68
N ALA A 69 6.32 3.06 -19.43
CA ALA A 69 5.50 3.77 -20.41
C ALA A 69 6.24 4.07 -21.73
N GLU A 70 7.57 4.15 -21.67
CA GLU A 70 8.46 4.40 -22.80
C GLU A 70 8.42 3.30 -23.87
N ILE A 71 8.17 2.04 -23.49
CA ILE A 71 8.12 0.92 -24.45
C ILE A 71 6.86 1.00 -25.34
N THR A 72 5.80 1.63 -24.86
CA THR A 72 4.53 1.79 -25.61
C THR A 72 4.68 2.72 -26.82
N ALA A 73 5.61 3.68 -26.78
CA ALA A 73 5.83 4.62 -27.88
C ALA A 73 6.52 3.98 -29.10
N SER A 74 7.30 2.92 -28.90
CA SER A 74 8.10 2.29 -29.96
C SER A 74 7.34 1.22 -30.78
N LYS A 75 6.09 0.93 -30.45
CA LYS A 75 5.27 -0.10 -31.13
C LYS A 75 4.19 0.49 -32.05
N ALA A 76 4.50 1.62 -32.70
CA ALA A 76 3.62 2.25 -33.68
C ALA A 76 4.42 2.83 -34.86
N VAL A 77 5.29 2.02 -35.47
CA VAL A 77 5.79 2.29 -36.82
C VAL A 77 5.63 1.00 -37.61
N ARG A 78 4.61 0.99 -38.47
CA ARG A 78 4.46 0.03 -39.57
C ARG A 78 5.30 0.49 -40.74
#